data_AF-A0AAU0NWH0-F1
#
_entry.id   AF-A0AAU0NWH0-F1
#
_cell.length_a   1.000
_cell.length_b   1.000
_cell.length_c   1.000
_cell.angle_alpha   90.00
_cell.angle_beta   90.00
_cell.angle_gamma   90.00
#
_symmetry.space_group_name_H-M   'P 1'
#
loop_
_entity.id
_entity.type
_entity.pdbx_description
1 polymer ?
#
loop_
_entity_poly.entity_id
_entity_poly.type
_entity_poly.pdbx_seq_one_letter_code
_entity_poly.pdbx_strand_id
1 'polypeptide(L)'
;MSEKKYTEEELTKAIRGAIGDRATWFYLLLKAVKEEGIDADKIAKKAITEYGKMKSKNFKDVNGAKDFATQLVGGVTKCAFGAEIAAAGDKKSELKFSHCALVEAWKQLGCSKDEIVELCRMANYGDFGIASSFDGIELDFPKMLSKGDECCHVIVTKK
;
A
#
# COMPACT_ATOMS: atom_id res chain seq x y z
N MET A 1 -23.08 -3.96 -27.83
CA MET A 1 -22.63 -2.78 -27.05
C MET A 1 -21.17 -2.54 -27.41
N SER A 2 -20.80 -1.32 -27.82
CA SER A 2 -19.40 -1.00 -28.08
C SER A 2 -18.62 -0.96 -26.75
N GLU A 3 -17.47 -1.62 -26.70
CA GLU A 3 -16.57 -1.52 -25.55
C GLU A 3 -16.07 -0.08 -25.42
N LYS A 4 -16.34 0.54 -24.27
CA LYS A 4 -15.78 1.86 -23.93
C LYS A 4 -14.32 1.66 -23.52
N LYS A 5 -13.40 2.29 -24.26
CA LYS A 5 -11.97 2.33 -23.92
C LYS A 5 -11.67 3.59 -23.12
N TYR A 6 -10.80 3.48 -22.12
CA TYR A 6 -10.34 4.59 -21.28
C TYR A 6 -8.86 4.86 -21.55
N THR A 7 -8.44 6.12 -21.42
CA THR A 7 -7.01 6.47 -21.45
C THR A 7 -6.33 6.05 -20.14
N GLU A 8 -4.99 5.96 -20.15
CA GLU A 8 -4.22 5.69 -18.92
C GLU A 8 -4.44 6.78 -17.86
N GLU A 9 -4.54 8.04 -18.29
CA GLU A 9 -4.82 9.17 -17.39
C GLU A 9 -6.18 9.05 -16.73
N GLU A 10 -7.23 8.75 -17.50
CA GLU A 10 -8.58 8.54 -16.99
C GLU A 10 -8.63 7.38 -16.00
N LEU A 11 -7.97 6.26 -16.33
CA LEU A 11 -7.89 5.10 -15.46
C LEU A 11 -7.12 5.41 -14.18
N THR A 12 -5.99 6.11 -14.28
CA THR A 12 -5.18 6.53 -13.12
C THR A 12 -5.98 7.42 -12.18
N LYS A 13 -6.70 8.40 -12.73
CA LYS A 13 -7.56 9.29 -11.95
C LYS A 13 -8.69 8.52 -11.25
N ALA A 14 -9.36 7.62 -11.96
CA ALA A 14 -10.42 6.79 -11.38
C ALA A 14 -9.90 5.91 -10.25
N ILE A 15 -8.74 5.27 -10.42
CA ILE A 15 -8.13 4.40 -9.41
C ILE A 15 -7.65 5.19 -8.20
N ARG A 16 -7.04 6.37 -8.40
CA ARG A 16 -6.69 7.26 -7.29
C ARG A 16 -7.93 7.71 -6.51
N GLY A 17 -9.03 8.00 -7.20
CA GLY A 17 -10.34 8.26 -6.56
C GLY A 17 -10.79 7.10 -5.68
N ALA A 18 -10.79 5.86 -6.21
CA ALA A 18 -11.17 4.67 -5.45
C ALA A 18 -10.23 4.40 -4.26
N ILE A 19 -8.93 4.67 -4.40
CA ILE A 19 -7.97 4.59 -3.29
C ILE A 19 -8.26 5.66 -2.24
N GLY A 20 -8.64 6.88 -2.65
CA GLY A 20 -9.06 7.96 -1.75
C GLY A 20 -10.31 7.59 -0.96
N ASP A 21 -11.34 7.04 -1.62
CA ASP A 21 -12.54 6.52 -0.94
C ASP A 21 -12.18 5.43 0.08
N ARG A 22 -11.25 4.54 -0.29
CA ARG A 22 -10.67 3.55 0.63
C ARG A 22 -10.00 4.17 1.85
N ALA A 23 -9.21 5.21 1.64
CA ALA A 23 -8.58 5.94 2.75
C ALA A 23 -9.65 6.51 3.69
N THR A 24 -10.71 7.09 3.12
CA THR A 24 -11.80 7.72 3.86
C THR A 24 -12.53 6.74 4.75
N TRP A 25 -13.05 5.63 4.20
CA TRP A 25 -13.77 4.68 5.05
C TRP A 25 -12.83 3.95 6.01
N PHE A 26 -11.55 3.74 5.67
CA PHE A 26 -10.58 3.16 6.59
C PHE A 26 -10.38 4.04 7.83
N TYR A 27 -10.20 5.35 7.63
CA TYR A 27 -10.14 6.32 8.73
C TYR A 27 -11.43 6.33 9.55
N LEU A 28 -12.60 6.43 8.90
CA LEU A 28 -13.88 6.51 9.60
C LEU A 28 -14.16 5.26 10.45
N LEU A 29 -13.88 4.05 9.92
CA LEU A 29 -14.05 2.82 10.66
C LEU A 29 -13.12 2.74 11.88
N LEU A 30 -11.84 3.07 11.72
CA LEU A 30 -10.89 3.02 12.84
C LEU A 30 -11.19 4.09 13.89
N LYS A 31 -11.67 5.26 13.47
CA LYS A 31 -12.15 6.30 14.37
C LYS A 31 -13.35 5.80 15.18
N ALA A 32 -14.36 5.23 14.53
CA ALA A 32 -15.53 4.68 15.22
C ALA A 32 -15.14 3.56 16.20
N VAL A 33 -14.24 2.65 15.81
CA VAL A 33 -13.70 1.61 16.71
C VAL A 33 -13.02 2.22 17.94
N LYS A 34 -12.26 3.30 17.76
CA LYS A 34 -11.59 4.00 18.87
C LYS A 34 -12.59 4.72 19.79
N GLU A 35 -13.66 5.30 19.25
CA GLU A 35 -14.73 5.96 20.02
C GLU A 35 -15.49 4.96 20.91
N GLU A 36 -15.59 3.71 20.49
CA GLU A 36 -16.11 2.59 21.30
C GLU A 36 -15.10 2.07 22.35
N GLY A 37 -13.93 2.71 22.49
CA GLY A 37 -12.89 2.30 23.43
C GLY A 37 -12.14 1.01 23.05
N ILE A 38 -12.26 0.57 21.79
CA ILE A 38 -11.60 -0.64 21.27
C ILE A 38 -10.24 -0.26 20.67
N ASP A 39 -9.26 -1.16 20.80
CA ASP A 39 -7.94 -1.03 20.19
C ASP A 39 -8.02 -1.14 18.66
N ALA A 40 -8.07 0.03 18.01
CA ALA A 40 -8.12 0.15 16.56
C ALA A 40 -6.90 -0.45 15.86
N ASP A 41 -5.69 -0.41 16.45
CA ASP A 41 -4.50 -0.99 15.84
C ASP A 41 -4.61 -2.51 15.78
N LYS A 42 -5.06 -3.15 16.87
CA LYS A 42 -5.28 -4.60 16.90
C LYS A 42 -6.31 -5.04 15.86
N ILE A 43 -7.39 -4.27 15.70
CA ILE A 43 -8.42 -4.54 14.68
C ILE A 43 -7.85 -4.36 13.27
N ALA A 44 -7.14 -3.26 13.01
CA ALA A 44 -6.50 -3.00 11.72
C ALA A 44 -5.47 -4.09 11.38
N LYS A 45 -4.61 -4.46 12.33
CA LYS A 45 -3.63 -5.53 12.16
C LYS A 45 -4.29 -6.82 11.73
N LYS A 46 -5.38 -7.24 12.39
CA LYS A 46 -6.12 -8.45 12.01
C LYS A 46 -6.71 -8.34 10.61
N ALA A 47 -7.51 -7.31 10.36
CA ALA A 47 -8.29 -7.19 9.13
C ALA A 47 -7.41 -6.92 7.89
N ILE A 48 -6.46 -5.99 8.01
CA ILE A 48 -5.66 -5.54 6.87
C ILE A 48 -4.55 -6.56 6.54
N THR A 49 -3.99 -7.27 7.54
CA THR A 49 -3.09 -8.41 7.25
C THR A 49 -3.83 -9.52 6.48
N GLU A 50 -5.05 -9.86 6.88
CA GLU A 50 -5.85 -10.86 6.17
C GLU A 50 -6.15 -10.41 4.73
N TYR A 51 -6.52 -9.14 4.54
CA TYR A 51 -6.65 -8.56 3.21
C TYR A 51 -5.36 -8.71 2.38
N GLY A 52 -4.20 -8.44 2.97
CA GLY A 52 -2.90 -8.65 2.33
C GLY A 52 -2.68 -10.10 1.87
N LYS A 53 -2.98 -11.07 2.74
CA LYS A 53 -2.92 -12.50 2.39
C LYS A 53 -3.91 -12.89 1.28
N MET A 54 -5.10 -12.28 1.26
CA MET A 54 -6.04 -12.49 0.15
C MET A 54 -5.45 -11.95 -1.16
N LYS A 55 -4.79 -10.79 -1.13
CA LYS A 55 -4.16 -10.18 -2.29
C LYS A 55 -2.96 -10.97 -2.79
N SER A 56 -2.20 -11.61 -1.90
CA SER A 56 -1.02 -12.43 -2.26
C SER A 56 -1.38 -13.60 -3.18
N LYS A 57 -2.63 -14.07 -3.20
CA LYS A 57 -3.12 -15.12 -4.12
C LYS A 57 -3.01 -14.73 -5.61
N ASN A 58 -2.86 -13.44 -5.92
CA ASN A 58 -2.65 -12.96 -7.29
C ASN A 58 -1.18 -13.00 -7.72
N PHE A 59 -0.25 -13.19 -6.77
CA PHE A 59 1.16 -13.32 -7.07
C PHE A 59 1.45 -14.76 -7.53
N LYS A 60 2.36 -14.91 -8.48
CA LYS A 60 2.76 -16.19 -9.07
C LYS A 60 4.27 -16.32 -9.03
N ASP A 61 4.77 -17.52 -8.76
CA ASP A 61 6.19 -17.87 -8.91
C ASP A 61 7.16 -16.91 -8.20
N VAL A 62 6.85 -16.53 -6.96
CA VAL A 62 7.70 -15.64 -6.16
C VAL A 62 8.86 -16.43 -5.55
N ASN A 63 10.04 -16.40 -6.19
CA ASN A 63 11.22 -17.13 -5.74
C ASN A 63 12.28 -16.23 -5.07
N GLY A 64 12.18 -14.91 -5.26
CA GLY A 64 13.08 -13.94 -4.64
C GLY A 64 12.49 -12.54 -4.53
N ALA A 65 13.28 -11.63 -3.95
CA ALA A 65 12.90 -10.23 -3.74
C ALA A 65 12.54 -9.52 -5.05
N LYS A 66 13.22 -9.85 -6.15
CA LYS A 66 12.95 -9.31 -7.49
C LYS A 66 11.56 -9.70 -8.01
N ASP A 67 11.18 -10.97 -7.90
CA ASP A 67 9.87 -11.45 -8.36
C ASP A 67 8.74 -10.78 -7.57
N PHE A 68 8.92 -10.71 -6.25
CA PHE A 68 7.99 -10.03 -5.37
C PHE A 68 7.85 -8.54 -5.72
N ALA A 69 8.98 -7.82 -5.81
CA ALA A 69 9.00 -6.39 -6.10
C ALA A 69 8.35 -6.06 -7.44
N THR A 70 8.65 -6.85 -8.48
CA THR A 70 8.09 -6.68 -9.83
C THR A 70 6.57 -6.84 -9.84
N GLN A 71 6.05 -7.82 -9.11
CA GLN A 71 4.61 -8.07 -9.04
C GLN A 71 3.88 -7.05 -8.14
N LEU A 72 4.51 -6.59 -7.06
CA LEU A 72 3.95 -5.58 -6.17
C LEU A 72 3.67 -4.26 -6.92
N VAL A 73 4.60 -3.83 -7.78
CA VAL A 73 4.44 -2.61 -8.59
C VAL A 73 3.78 -2.86 -9.96
N GLY A 74 3.25 -4.06 -10.19
CA GLY A 74 2.61 -4.43 -11.46
C GLY A 74 1.26 -3.75 -11.69
N GLY A 75 0.87 -3.66 -12.95
CA GLY A 75 -0.46 -3.20 -13.37
C GLY A 75 -0.81 -1.80 -12.86
N VAL A 76 -2.01 -1.68 -12.30
CA VAL A 76 -2.57 -0.39 -11.86
C VAL A 76 -1.83 0.25 -10.69
N THR A 77 -1.07 -0.53 -9.91
CA THR A 77 -0.27 0.01 -8.80
C THR A 77 0.77 0.99 -9.34
N LYS A 78 1.37 0.67 -10.49
CA LYS A 78 2.41 1.50 -11.11
C LYS A 78 1.94 2.92 -11.37
N CYS A 79 0.80 3.08 -12.06
CA CYS A 79 0.26 4.39 -12.39
C CYS A 79 -0.39 5.08 -11.18
N ALA A 80 -1.11 4.32 -10.35
CA ALA A 80 -1.80 4.88 -9.20
C ALA A 80 -0.85 5.52 -8.19
N PHE A 81 0.30 4.89 -7.90
CA PHE A 81 1.26 5.35 -6.89
C PHE A 81 2.54 5.96 -7.46
N GLY A 82 2.68 6.04 -8.79
CA GLY A 82 3.91 6.47 -9.44
C GLY A 82 5.09 5.58 -9.02
N ALA A 83 4.87 4.27 -9.08
CA ALA A 83 5.82 3.27 -8.58
C ALA A 83 6.94 3.00 -9.59
N GLU A 84 8.16 2.88 -9.08
CA GLU A 84 9.35 2.50 -9.83
C GLU A 84 10.18 1.44 -9.08
N ILE A 85 10.90 0.62 -9.84
CA ILE A 85 11.90 -0.31 -9.30
C ILE A 85 13.24 0.42 -9.34
N ALA A 86 13.71 0.88 -8.19
CA ALA A 86 14.98 1.59 -8.05
C ALA A 86 16.19 0.64 -8.14
N ALA A 87 16.03 -0.60 -7.67
CA ALA A 87 17.02 -1.67 -7.81
C ALA A 87 16.32 -3.04 -7.83
N ALA A 88 16.80 -3.95 -8.67
CA ALA A 88 16.25 -5.30 -8.80
C ALA A 88 17.33 -6.36 -8.60
N GLY A 89 17.12 -7.22 -7.62
CA GLY A 89 17.99 -8.35 -7.31
C GLY A 89 17.26 -9.42 -6.51
N ASP A 90 17.70 -10.67 -6.64
CA ASP A 90 16.97 -11.82 -6.09
C ASP A 90 17.00 -11.85 -4.55
N LYS A 91 18.07 -11.34 -3.93
CA LYS A 91 18.19 -11.21 -2.46
C LYS A 91 17.65 -9.90 -1.92
N LYS A 92 17.76 -8.82 -2.71
CA LYS A 92 17.34 -7.47 -2.32
C LYS A 92 16.86 -6.71 -3.55
N SER A 93 15.69 -6.11 -3.43
CA SER A 93 15.13 -5.18 -4.40
C SER A 93 14.62 -3.93 -3.70
N GLU A 94 14.60 -2.81 -4.41
CA GLU A 94 14.20 -1.51 -3.86
C GLU A 94 13.15 -0.86 -4.76
N LEU A 95 12.09 -0.35 -4.16
CA LEU A 95 10.97 0.29 -4.82
C LEU A 95 10.82 1.73 -4.32
N LYS A 96 10.39 2.62 -5.20
CA LYS A 96 9.99 3.98 -4.82
C LYS A 96 8.59 4.29 -5.32
N PHE A 97 7.80 4.94 -4.47
CA PHE A 97 6.45 5.40 -4.79
C PHE A 97 6.40 6.91 -4.58
N SER A 98 6.18 7.66 -5.66
CA SER A 98 6.23 9.13 -5.66
C SER A 98 4.87 9.78 -5.36
N HIS A 99 3.79 9.00 -5.31
CA HIS A 99 2.45 9.51 -5.07
C HIS A 99 1.64 8.54 -4.19
N CYS A 100 0.76 9.07 -3.34
CA CYS A 100 -0.11 8.26 -2.49
C CYS A 100 -1.46 8.93 -2.23
N ALA A 101 -2.49 8.46 -2.96
CA ALA A 101 -3.86 8.94 -2.81
C ALA A 101 -4.45 8.66 -1.41
N LEU A 102 -3.92 7.70 -0.65
CA LEU A 102 -4.31 7.49 0.76
C LEU A 102 -3.93 8.71 1.62
N VAL A 103 -2.66 9.12 1.54
CA VAL A 103 -2.12 10.26 2.30
C VAL A 103 -2.82 11.55 1.90
N GLU A 104 -3.08 11.74 0.61
CA GLU A 104 -3.81 12.91 0.11
C GLU A 104 -5.24 12.97 0.65
N ALA A 105 -5.97 11.86 0.64
CA ALA A 105 -7.33 11.80 1.17
C ALA A 105 -7.36 12.08 2.67
N TRP A 106 -6.44 11.52 3.47
CA TRP A 106 -6.38 11.82 4.91
C TRP A 106 -6.03 13.29 5.20
N LYS A 107 -5.15 13.91 4.38
CA LYS A 107 -4.90 15.37 4.45
C LYS A 107 -6.16 16.17 4.16
N GLN A 108 -6.93 15.80 3.13
CA GLN A 108 -8.19 16.46 2.77
C GLN A 108 -9.27 16.32 3.85
N LEU A 109 -9.27 15.19 4.58
CA LEU A 109 -10.14 14.97 5.75
C LEU A 109 -9.71 15.78 6.99
N GLY A 110 -8.59 16.50 6.94
CA GLY A 110 -8.09 17.29 8.04
C GLY A 110 -7.38 16.49 9.13
N CYS A 111 -6.92 15.26 8.83
CA CYS A 111 -6.13 14.47 9.77
C CYS A 111 -4.81 15.19 10.09
N SER A 112 -4.38 15.11 11.34
CA SER A 112 -3.06 15.60 11.75
C SER A 112 -1.92 14.77 11.13
N LYS A 113 -0.69 15.30 11.19
CA LYS A 113 0.50 14.58 10.70
C LYS A 113 0.66 13.23 11.39
N ASP A 114 0.50 13.19 12.71
CA ASP A 114 0.67 11.97 13.50
C ASP A 114 -0.42 10.94 13.19
N GLU A 115 -1.66 11.37 12.99
CA GLU A 115 -2.75 10.49 12.55
C GLU A 115 -2.48 9.89 11.16
N ILE A 116 -1.97 10.69 10.22
CA ILE A 116 -1.59 10.21 8.88
C ILE A 116 -0.48 9.17 8.96
N VAL A 117 0.52 9.37 9.83
CA VAL A 117 1.60 8.40 10.06
C VAL A 117 1.03 7.09 10.61
N GLU A 118 0.15 7.16 11.60
CA GLU A 118 -0.48 5.97 12.19
C GLU A 118 -1.40 5.24 11.22
N LEU A 119 -2.23 5.97 10.46
CA LEU A 119 -3.08 5.39 9.42
C LEU A 119 -2.25 4.70 8.34
N CYS A 120 -1.13 5.30 7.92
CA CYS A 120 -0.21 4.69 6.97
C CYS A 120 0.44 3.44 7.53
N ARG A 121 0.89 3.47 8.80
CA ARG A 121 1.48 2.30 9.47
C ARG A 121 0.48 1.14 9.51
N MET A 122 -0.78 1.42 9.85
CA MET A 122 -1.85 0.41 9.86
C MET A 122 -2.22 -0.07 8.45
N ALA A 123 -2.18 0.80 7.44
CA ALA A 123 -2.39 0.41 6.05
C ALA A 123 -1.29 -0.54 5.54
N ASN A 124 -0.04 -0.34 5.97
CA ASN A 124 1.10 -1.20 5.61
C ASN A 124 0.97 -2.63 6.16
N TYR A 125 0.06 -2.91 7.11
CA TYR A 125 -0.28 -4.30 7.47
C TYR A 125 -0.74 -5.10 6.25
N GLY A 126 -1.25 -4.46 5.20
CA GLY A 126 -1.60 -5.11 3.95
C GLY A 126 -0.36 -5.59 3.21
N ASP A 127 0.66 -4.75 3.10
CA ASP A 127 1.92 -5.10 2.45
C ASP A 127 2.65 -6.20 3.22
N PHE A 128 2.70 -6.09 4.55
CA PHE A 128 3.23 -7.16 5.40
C PHE A 128 2.42 -8.45 5.31
N GLY A 129 1.09 -8.35 5.17
CA GLY A 129 0.22 -9.49 4.93
C GLY A 129 0.54 -10.20 3.61
N ILE A 130 0.79 -9.44 2.54
CA ILE A 130 1.24 -9.99 1.26
C ILE A 130 2.60 -10.70 1.42
N ALA A 131 3.58 -10.01 2.00
CA ALA A 131 4.93 -10.55 2.20
C ALA A 131 4.92 -11.83 3.04
N SER A 132 4.09 -11.89 4.09
CA SER A 132 3.99 -13.04 4.99
C SER A 132 3.52 -14.34 4.31
N SER A 133 2.94 -14.25 3.11
CA SER A 133 2.52 -15.41 2.33
C SER A 133 3.66 -16.06 1.54
N PHE A 134 4.85 -15.44 1.51
CA PHE A 134 6.01 -15.94 0.78
C PHE A 134 7.15 -16.21 1.76
N ASP A 135 7.73 -17.40 1.67
CA ASP A 135 8.83 -17.78 2.56
C ASP A 135 9.99 -16.78 2.42
N GLY A 136 10.56 -16.38 3.54
CA GLY A 136 11.75 -15.53 3.64
C GLY A 136 11.65 -14.12 3.04
N ILE A 137 10.48 -13.66 2.58
CA ILE A 137 10.31 -12.27 2.10
C ILE A 137 10.05 -11.34 3.28
N GLU A 138 10.84 -10.26 3.36
CA GLU A 138 10.69 -9.21 4.36
C GLU A 138 10.66 -7.82 3.71
N LEU A 139 9.93 -6.89 4.35
CA LEU A 139 9.77 -5.51 3.90
C LEU A 139 10.30 -4.54 4.95
N ASP A 140 10.98 -3.50 4.49
CA ASP A 140 11.36 -2.32 5.28
C ASP A 140 10.96 -1.03 4.56
N PHE A 141 10.64 0.01 5.33
CA PHE A 141 10.08 1.28 4.86
C PHE A 141 10.91 2.47 5.38
N PRO A 142 12.16 2.64 4.92
CA PRO A 142 13.06 3.69 5.41
C PRO A 142 12.55 5.12 5.16
N LYS A 143 11.72 5.34 4.13
CA LYS A 143 11.09 6.63 3.83
C LYS A 143 9.61 6.44 3.55
N MET A 144 8.79 7.41 3.96
CA MET A 144 7.34 7.38 3.74
C MET A 144 6.78 8.78 3.48
N LEU A 145 5.94 8.90 2.45
CA LEU A 145 5.17 10.12 2.14
C LEU A 145 4.29 10.56 3.33
N SER A 146 3.83 9.63 4.17
CA SER A 146 3.07 9.94 5.39
C SER A 146 3.88 10.70 6.44
N LYS A 147 5.22 10.52 6.45
CA LYS A 147 6.17 11.24 7.31
C LYS A 147 6.67 12.55 6.70
N GLY A 148 6.28 12.85 5.45
CA GLY A 148 6.72 14.04 4.73
C GLY A 148 8.01 13.85 3.92
N ASP A 149 8.48 12.61 3.75
CA ASP A 149 9.58 12.30 2.84
C ASP A 149 9.17 12.53 1.36
N GLU A 150 10.15 12.58 0.46
CA GLU A 150 9.93 12.82 -0.96
C GLU A 150 9.28 11.63 -1.70
N CYS A 151 9.36 10.43 -1.14
CA CYS A 151 8.75 9.22 -1.66
C CYS A 151 8.55 8.19 -0.54
N CYS A 152 7.73 7.16 -0.79
CA CYS A 152 7.84 5.93 -0.03
C CYS A 152 8.98 5.10 -0.63
N HIS A 153 10.00 4.78 0.15
CA HIS A 153 11.07 3.86 -0.23
C HIS A 153 10.81 2.54 0.46
N VAL A 154 10.66 1.47 -0.32
CA VAL A 154 10.40 0.12 0.17
C VAL A 154 11.55 -0.77 -0.22
N ILE A 155 12.14 -1.44 0.77
CA ILE A 155 13.18 -2.43 0.58
C ILE A 155 12.56 -3.82 0.75
N VAL A 156 12.70 -4.66 -0.26
CA VAL A 156 12.30 -6.06 -0.24
C VAL A 156 13.56 -6.89 -0.08
N THR A 157 13.59 -7.79 0.90
CA THR A 157 14.69 -8.75 1.09
C THR A 157 14.19 -10.18 1.07
N LYS A 158 15.04 -11.12 0.63
CA LYS A 158 14.83 -12.56 0.69
C LYS A 158 15.96 -13.18 1.52
N LYS A 159 15.59 -13.85 2.61
CA LYS A 159 16.52 -14.65 3.45
C LYS A 159 17.08 -15.84 2.68
#